data_AF-A0A261BEZ9-F1
#
_entry.id   AF-A0A261BEZ9-F1
#
_cell.length_a   1.000
_cell.length_b   1.000
_cell.length_c   1.000
_cell.angle_alpha   90.00
_cell.angle_beta   90.00
_cell.angle_gamma   90.00
#
_symmetry.space_group_name_H-M   'P 1'
#
loop_
_entity.id
_entity.type
_entity.pdbx_description
1 polymer ?
#
loop_
_entity_poly.entity_id
_entity_poly.type
_entity_poly.pdbx_seq_one_letter_code
_entity_poly.pdbx_strand_id
1 'polypeptide(L)'
;MKQALVCFLVYIVVAQSQIHIANDNYFLEKQRLKRAAETTTTCANGMTTATRNIFLQSVAKGNTWDCTLETKAQAVIKECLADNGGVTDGTLKLSFPVTGTTTPEAIIQQFQTALQLASSNSNTKAAGAESMGCSYAKCEQRVDVLCLYSRSTTALPLP
;
A
#
# COMPACT_ATOMS: atom_id res chain seq x y z
N MET A 1 -35.70 -15.46 48.59
CA MET A 1 -35.18 -14.13 48.20
C MET A 1 -33.66 -14.05 48.12
N LYS A 2 -32.87 -14.56 49.08
CA LYS A 2 -31.40 -14.46 49.05
C LYS A 2 -30.72 -15.17 47.87
N GLN A 3 -31.17 -16.37 47.47
CA GLN A 3 -30.56 -17.11 46.35
C GLN A 3 -30.76 -16.44 44.97
N ALA A 4 -31.94 -15.87 44.71
CA ALA A 4 -32.21 -15.19 43.44
C ALA A 4 -31.33 -13.95 43.24
N LEU A 5 -31.04 -13.22 44.33
CA LEU A 5 -30.17 -12.05 44.32
C LEU A 5 -28.70 -12.43 44.00
N VAL A 6 -28.22 -13.55 44.55
CA VAL A 6 -26.85 -14.04 44.31
C VAL A 6 -26.67 -14.48 42.85
N CYS A 7 -27.64 -15.22 42.29
CA CYS A 7 -27.58 -15.61 40.87
C CYS A 7 -27.60 -14.39 39.94
N PHE A 8 -28.37 -13.36 40.28
CA PHE A 8 -28.43 -12.12 39.49
C PHE A 8 -27.10 -11.36 39.53
N LEU A 9 -26.45 -11.27 40.70
CA LEU A 9 -25.14 -10.63 40.85
C LEU A 9 -24.04 -11.39 40.09
N VAL A 10 -24.02 -12.72 40.15
CA VAL A 10 -23.07 -13.53 39.39
C VAL A 10 -23.24 -13.30 37.88
N TYR A 11 -24.49 -13.26 37.40
CA TYR A 11 -24.76 -13.01 35.99
C TYR A 11 -24.28 -11.63 35.53
N ILE A 12 -24.46 -10.58 36.34
CA ILE A 12 -23.97 -9.23 36.04
C ILE A 12 -22.44 -9.20 35.96
N VAL A 13 -21.74 -9.82 36.92
CA VAL A 13 -20.27 -9.85 36.94
C VAL A 13 -19.72 -10.63 35.74
N VAL A 14 -20.34 -11.75 35.39
CA VAL A 14 -19.96 -12.51 34.19
C VAL A 14 -20.24 -11.69 32.92
N ALA A 15 -21.38 -11.03 32.80
CA ALA A 15 -21.68 -10.19 31.64
C ALA A 15 -20.69 -9.01 31.51
N GLN A 16 -20.36 -8.33 32.60
CA GLN A 16 -19.41 -7.21 32.59
C GLN A 16 -17.99 -7.64 32.24
N SER A 17 -17.55 -8.80 32.74
CA SER A 17 -16.22 -9.34 32.40
C SER A 17 -16.12 -9.73 30.93
N GLN A 18 -17.15 -10.34 30.34
CA GLN A 18 -17.17 -10.68 28.90
C GLN A 18 -17.12 -9.42 28.01
N ILE A 19 -17.82 -8.35 28.41
CA ILE A 19 -17.78 -7.06 27.70
C ILE A 19 -16.38 -6.44 27.75
N HIS A 20 -15.71 -6.48 28.91
CA HIS A 20 -14.36 -5.96 29.06
C HIS A 20 -13.36 -6.70 28.16
N ILE A 21 -13.41 -8.04 28.17
CA ILE A 21 -12.55 -8.90 27.34
C ILE A 21 -12.79 -8.64 25.85
N ALA A 22 -14.05 -8.48 25.43
CA ALA A 22 -14.38 -8.18 24.04
C ALA A 22 -13.82 -6.82 23.59
N ASN A 23 -13.89 -5.81 24.45
CA ASN A 23 -13.37 -4.47 24.16
C ASN A 23 -11.82 -4.45 24.11
N ASP A 24 -11.17 -5.18 25.01
CA ASP A 24 -9.71 -5.31 25.04
C ASP A 24 -9.19 -6.06 23.81
N ASN A 25 -9.86 -7.15 23.41
CA ASN A 25 -9.52 -7.87 22.19
C ASN A 25 -9.72 -7.00 20.94
N TYR A 26 -10.79 -6.21 20.88
CA TYR A 26 -11.02 -5.27 19.78
C TYR A 26 -9.91 -4.20 19.70
N PHE A 27 -9.48 -3.67 20.85
CA PHE A 27 -8.40 -2.69 20.91
C PHE A 27 -7.05 -3.30 20.50
N LEU A 28 -6.73 -4.50 21.00
CA LEU A 28 -5.52 -5.23 20.65
C LEU A 28 -5.48 -5.57 19.16
N GLU A 29 -6.61 -5.94 18.56
CA GLU A 29 -6.69 -6.22 17.13
C GLU A 29 -6.46 -4.95 16.30
N LYS A 30 -7.05 -3.82 16.70
CA LYS A 30 -6.73 -2.52 16.06
C LYS A 30 -5.26 -2.15 16.20
N GLN A 31 -4.64 -2.39 17.35
CA GLN A 31 -3.21 -2.13 17.52
C GLN A 31 -2.34 -3.08 16.71
N ARG A 32 -2.74 -4.35 16.57
CA ARG A 32 -2.06 -5.32 15.71
C ARG A 32 -2.14 -4.93 14.24
N LEU A 33 -3.32 -4.53 13.77
CA LEU A 33 -3.50 -4.04 12.40
C LEU A 33 -2.66 -2.77 12.14
N LYS A 34 -2.61 -1.86 13.12
CA LYS A 34 -1.75 -0.67 13.05
C LYS A 34 -0.27 -1.03 13.01
N ARG A 35 0.19 -1.95 13.86
CA ARG A 35 1.59 -2.43 13.88
C ARG A 35 1.93 -3.23 12.62
N ALA A 36 1.06 -4.09 12.12
CA ALA A 36 1.28 -4.83 10.88
C ALA A 36 1.39 -3.91 9.66
N ALA A 37 0.69 -2.77 9.67
CA ALA A 37 0.90 -1.70 8.68
C ALA A 37 2.25 -0.97 8.84
N GLU A 38 2.87 -1.02 10.02
CA GLU A 38 4.21 -0.48 10.31
C GLU A 38 5.33 -1.50 10.01
N THR A 39 5.05 -2.82 10.04
CA THR A 39 6.03 -3.89 9.76
C THR A 39 6.19 -4.25 8.28
N THR A 40 6.04 -3.30 7.36
CA THR A 40 6.55 -3.45 5.99
C THR A 40 7.98 -2.96 5.96
N THR A 41 8.93 -3.89 5.88
CA THR A 41 10.37 -3.61 5.72
C THR A 41 10.58 -2.59 4.61
N THR A 42 10.99 -1.38 4.98
CA THR A 42 11.43 -0.37 4.01
C THR A 42 12.60 -0.93 3.22
N CYS A 43 12.59 -0.71 1.90
CA CYS A 43 13.71 -1.05 1.05
C CYS A 43 14.86 -0.10 1.40
N ALA A 44 16.10 -0.59 1.38
CA ALA A 44 17.26 0.24 1.65
C ALA A 44 17.28 1.43 0.67
N ASN A 45 17.33 2.66 1.19
CA ASN A 45 17.26 3.92 0.42
C ASN A 45 15.95 4.13 -0.39
N GLY A 46 14.89 3.39 -0.04
CA GLY A 46 13.56 3.49 -0.64
C GLY A 46 12.71 4.60 -0.04
N MET A 47 11.44 4.61 -0.44
CA MET A 47 10.44 5.55 0.09
C MET A 47 10.16 5.30 1.57
N THR A 48 9.65 6.33 2.26
CA THR A 48 9.17 6.18 3.64
C THR A 48 8.07 5.12 3.73
N THR A 49 7.93 4.46 4.89
CA THR A 49 6.85 3.49 5.15
C THR A 49 5.48 4.10 4.90
N ALA A 50 5.27 5.35 5.30
CA ALA A 50 4.00 6.05 5.10
C ALA A 50 3.66 6.21 3.62
N THR A 51 4.60 6.65 2.79
CA THR A 51 4.38 6.80 1.35
C THR A 51 4.21 5.44 0.66
N ARG A 52 5.00 4.44 1.06
CA ARG A 52 4.86 3.07 0.56
C ARG A 52 3.47 2.50 0.85
N ASN A 53 2.93 2.74 2.03
CA ASN A 53 1.59 2.29 2.39
C ASN A 53 0.50 2.88 1.48
N ILE A 54 0.67 4.12 1.00
CA ILE A 54 -0.22 4.70 0.00
C ILE A 54 -0.17 3.87 -1.29
N PHE A 55 1.02 3.52 -1.78
CA PHE A 55 1.17 2.67 -2.96
C PHE A 55 0.63 1.24 -2.74
N LEU A 56 0.87 0.64 -1.58
CA LEU A 56 0.34 -0.68 -1.25
C LEU A 56 -1.20 -0.71 -1.31
N GLN A 57 -1.84 0.34 -0.81
CA GLN A 57 -3.30 0.46 -0.80
C GLN A 57 -3.90 0.87 -2.16
N SER A 58 -3.16 1.62 -2.98
CA SER A 58 -3.67 2.18 -4.24
C SER A 58 -3.31 1.34 -5.46
N VAL A 59 -2.03 1.00 -5.63
CA VAL A 59 -1.50 0.36 -6.85
C VAL A 59 -1.08 -1.09 -6.64
N ALA A 60 -0.73 -1.49 -5.42
CA ALA A 60 -0.25 -2.86 -5.12
C ALA A 60 -1.28 -3.79 -4.50
N LYS A 61 -2.57 -3.46 -4.64
CA LYS A 61 -3.63 -4.30 -4.07
C LYS A 61 -3.63 -5.68 -4.74
N GLY A 62 -3.16 -6.69 -4.00
CA GLY A 62 -3.04 -8.07 -4.46
C GLY A 62 -1.66 -8.46 -5.01
N ASN A 63 -0.67 -7.56 -4.99
CA ASN A 63 0.70 -7.81 -5.46
C ASN A 63 1.70 -7.86 -4.30
N THR A 64 2.78 -8.64 -4.46
CA THR A 64 3.92 -8.61 -3.53
C THR A 64 4.82 -7.42 -3.82
N TRP A 65 5.27 -6.69 -2.80
CA TRP A 65 6.21 -5.58 -2.98
C TRP A 65 7.65 -6.10 -3.18
N ASP A 66 8.31 -5.67 -4.26
CA ASP A 66 9.68 -6.02 -4.60
C ASP A 66 10.58 -4.78 -4.54
N CYS A 67 11.53 -4.82 -3.60
CA CYS A 67 12.52 -3.77 -3.41
C CYS A 67 13.43 -3.54 -4.62
N THR A 68 13.72 -4.57 -5.40
CA THR A 68 14.52 -4.46 -6.61
C THR A 68 13.78 -3.64 -7.67
N LEU A 69 12.47 -3.87 -7.80
CA LEU A 69 11.62 -3.10 -8.71
C LEU A 69 11.44 -1.66 -8.22
N GLU A 70 11.31 -1.42 -6.91
CA GLU A 70 11.31 -0.07 -6.35
C GLU A 70 12.61 0.67 -6.65
N THR A 71 13.77 0.06 -6.42
CA THR A 71 15.07 0.68 -6.72
C THR A 71 15.23 0.99 -8.21
N LYS A 72 14.77 0.10 -9.10
CA LYS A 72 14.77 0.35 -10.54
C LYS A 72 13.83 1.50 -10.92
N ALA A 73 12.60 1.51 -10.40
CA ALA A 73 11.64 2.59 -10.62
C ALA A 73 12.22 3.92 -10.14
N GLN A 74 12.90 3.90 -8.99
CA GLN A 74 13.56 5.06 -8.41
C GLN A 74 14.69 5.58 -9.30
N ALA A 75 15.52 4.72 -9.89
CA ALA A 75 16.58 5.14 -10.79
C ALA A 75 16.02 5.88 -12.02
N VAL A 76 14.98 5.32 -12.65
CA VAL A 76 14.36 5.89 -13.85
C VAL A 76 13.60 7.19 -13.55
N ILE A 77 12.77 7.20 -12.51
CA ILE A 77 11.87 8.33 -12.26
C ILE A 77 12.60 9.62 -11.86
N LYS A 78 13.83 9.50 -11.32
CA LYS A 78 14.70 10.64 -10.99
C LYS A 78 15.19 11.41 -12.22
N GLU A 79 15.20 10.77 -13.39
CA GLU A 79 15.62 11.42 -14.64
C GLU A 79 14.57 12.39 -15.18
N CYS A 80 13.34 12.38 -14.63
CA CYS A 80 12.26 13.30 -14.96
C CYS A 80 11.90 13.36 -16.46
N LEU A 81 12.16 12.27 -17.18
CA LEU A 81 11.82 12.10 -18.59
C LEU A 81 10.31 12.14 -18.79
N ALA A 82 9.86 12.53 -19.98
CA ALA A 82 8.44 12.51 -20.32
C ALA A 82 7.95 11.06 -20.54
N ASP A 83 8.78 10.20 -21.13
CA ASP A 83 8.51 8.78 -21.33
C ASP A 83 8.95 7.91 -20.13
N ASN A 84 8.76 6.59 -20.22
CA ASN A 84 9.11 5.66 -19.14
C ASN A 84 10.63 5.36 -19.07
N GLY A 85 11.51 6.17 -19.66
CA GLY A 85 12.95 5.92 -19.70
C GLY A 85 13.33 4.62 -20.40
N GLY A 86 12.59 4.27 -21.46
CA GLY A 86 12.80 3.02 -22.22
C GLY A 86 12.28 1.74 -21.56
N VAL A 87 11.55 1.81 -20.44
CA VAL A 87 10.94 0.62 -19.83
C VAL A 87 9.75 0.14 -20.66
N THR A 88 9.87 -1.06 -21.25
CA THR A 88 8.93 -1.61 -22.23
C THR A 88 7.81 -2.48 -21.65
N ASP A 89 8.06 -3.18 -20.54
CA ASP A 89 7.11 -4.17 -20.00
C ASP A 89 6.63 -3.85 -18.59
N GLY A 90 5.32 -4.02 -18.37
CA GLY A 90 4.71 -3.94 -17.05
C GLY A 90 5.01 -2.62 -16.35
N THR A 91 4.48 -1.53 -16.90
CA THR A 91 4.76 -0.17 -16.40
C THR A 91 3.47 0.61 -16.18
N LEU A 92 3.38 1.30 -15.05
CA LEU A 92 2.39 2.36 -14.82
C LEU A 92 3.16 3.64 -14.50
N LYS A 93 3.01 4.66 -15.34
CA LYS A 93 3.57 5.99 -15.10
C LYS A 93 2.46 7.03 -15.03
N LEU A 94 2.52 7.89 -14.01
CA LEU A 94 1.55 8.95 -13.76
C LEU A 94 2.28 10.22 -13.38
N SER A 95 1.69 11.35 -13.72
CA SER A 95 2.23 12.67 -13.44
C SER A 95 1.14 13.54 -12.82
N PHE A 96 1.42 14.08 -11.64
CA PHE A 96 0.48 14.94 -10.92
C PHE A 96 1.04 16.35 -10.82
N PRO A 97 0.26 17.39 -11.17
CA PRO A 97 0.73 18.77 -11.04
C PRO A 97 1.00 19.12 -9.57
N VAL A 98 2.07 19.87 -9.33
CA VAL A 98 2.39 20.44 -8.02
C VAL A 98 1.91 21.88 -8.02
N THR A 99 1.09 22.23 -7.03
CA THR A 99 0.74 23.63 -6.74
C THR A 99 1.54 24.11 -5.54
N GLY A 100 2.27 25.22 -5.73
CA GLY A 100 3.01 25.90 -4.66
C GLY A 100 4.15 25.07 -4.05
N THR A 101 4.28 25.13 -2.72
CA THR A 101 5.38 24.52 -1.95
C THR A 101 5.05 23.12 -1.40
N THR A 102 4.01 22.48 -1.94
CA THR A 102 3.53 21.17 -1.46
C THR A 102 4.61 20.09 -1.65
N THR A 103 4.79 19.25 -0.64
CA THR A 103 5.76 18.14 -0.71
C THR A 103 5.26 17.03 -1.64
N PRO A 104 6.15 16.24 -2.25
CA PRO A 104 5.74 15.14 -3.12
C PRO A 104 4.81 14.13 -2.46
N GLU A 105 5.05 13.83 -1.18
CA GLU A 105 4.26 12.89 -0.39
C GLU A 105 2.82 13.40 -0.18
N ALA A 106 2.66 14.70 0.06
CA ALA A 106 1.34 15.31 0.20
C ALA A 106 0.56 15.29 -1.12
N ILE A 107 1.24 15.47 -2.27
CA ILE A 107 0.63 15.33 -3.60
C ILE A 107 0.20 13.87 -3.84
N ILE A 108 1.08 12.90 -3.56
CA ILE A 108 0.74 11.47 -3.71
C ILE A 108 -0.45 11.08 -2.85
N GLN A 109 -0.53 11.59 -1.62
CA GLN A 109 -1.67 11.37 -0.75
C GLN A 109 -2.95 12.03 -1.28
N GLN A 110 -2.86 13.26 -1.79
CA GLN A 110 -4.00 13.96 -2.40
C GLN A 110 -4.56 13.20 -3.62
N PHE A 111 -3.68 12.59 -4.44
CA PHE A 111 -4.06 11.88 -5.66
C PHE A 111 -4.22 10.36 -5.47
N GLN A 112 -4.35 9.88 -4.23
CA GLN A 112 -4.49 8.44 -3.94
C GLN A 112 -5.64 7.77 -4.72
N THR A 113 -6.79 8.43 -4.85
CA THR A 113 -7.93 7.90 -5.62
C THR A 113 -7.63 7.80 -7.11
N ALA A 114 -6.93 8.80 -7.67
CA ALA A 114 -6.52 8.79 -9.07
C ALA A 114 -5.48 7.69 -9.35
N LEU A 115 -4.54 7.48 -8.42
CA LEU A 115 -3.59 6.35 -8.44
C LEU A 115 -4.32 5.00 -8.49
N GLN A 116 -5.31 4.82 -7.64
CA GLN A 116 -6.10 3.59 -7.59
C GLN A 116 -6.88 3.34 -8.89
N LEU A 117 -7.50 4.38 -9.45
CA LEU A 117 -8.24 4.30 -10.71
C LEU A 117 -7.31 3.95 -11.88
N ALA A 118 -6.18 4.66 -11.99
CA ALA A 118 -5.19 4.41 -13.03
C ALA A 118 -4.63 2.99 -12.93
N SER A 119 -4.34 2.51 -11.72
CA SER A 119 -3.93 1.12 -11.50
C SER A 119 -4.98 0.11 -11.94
N SER A 120 -6.25 0.36 -11.61
CA SER A 120 -7.35 -0.53 -11.98
C SER A 120 -7.54 -0.62 -13.50
N ASN A 121 -7.35 0.50 -14.20
CA ASN A 121 -7.40 0.54 -15.67
C ASN A 121 -6.17 -0.12 -16.32
N SER A 122 -4.99 0.04 -15.71
CA SER A 122 -3.75 -0.59 -16.19
C SER A 122 -3.75 -2.11 -15.95
N ASN A 123 -4.41 -2.57 -14.87
CA ASN A 123 -4.53 -3.99 -14.51
C ASN A 123 -5.28 -4.84 -15.55
N THR A 124 -6.02 -4.24 -16.50
CA THR A 124 -6.56 -4.98 -17.65
C THR A 124 -5.47 -5.49 -18.60
N LYS A 125 -4.26 -4.93 -18.56
CA LYS A 125 -3.07 -5.46 -19.25
C LYS A 125 -2.16 -6.31 -18.34
N ALA A 126 -2.40 -6.35 -17.03
CA ALA A 126 -1.61 -7.05 -16.02
C ALA A 126 -2.36 -8.25 -15.41
N ALA A 127 -3.14 -8.98 -16.21
CA ALA A 127 -3.66 -10.29 -15.85
C ALA A 127 -2.48 -11.27 -15.66
N GLY A 128 -1.83 -11.22 -14.50
CA GLY A 128 -0.65 -12.02 -14.14
C GLY A 128 0.51 -11.23 -13.52
N ALA A 129 0.27 -10.38 -12.52
CA ALA A 129 1.35 -9.73 -11.77
C ALA A 129 1.69 -10.53 -10.50
N GLU A 130 2.95 -10.92 -10.31
CA GLU A 130 3.41 -11.67 -9.12
C GLU A 130 4.32 -10.84 -8.20
N SER A 131 4.90 -9.74 -8.67
CA SER A 131 5.56 -8.74 -7.79
C SER A 131 5.58 -7.35 -8.43
N MET A 132 5.70 -6.31 -7.60
CA MET A 132 5.77 -4.93 -8.09
C MET A 132 6.60 -4.02 -7.18
N GLY A 133 7.10 -2.93 -7.75
CA GLY A 133 7.74 -1.86 -6.98
C GLY A 133 7.51 -0.51 -7.63
N CYS A 134 7.20 0.50 -6.82
CA CYS A 134 6.99 1.87 -7.30
C CYS A 134 7.97 2.84 -6.67
N SER A 135 8.19 3.96 -7.35
CA SER A 135 8.87 5.13 -6.80
C SER A 135 8.25 6.40 -7.37
N TYR A 136 8.59 7.54 -6.78
CA TYR A 136 8.23 8.85 -7.30
C TYR A 136 9.43 9.80 -7.32
N ALA A 137 9.31 10.88 -8.07
CA ALA A 137 10.22 12.02 -8.04
C ALA A 137 9.45 13.33 -8.25
N LYS A 138 9.97 14.42 -7.68
CA LYS A 138 9.53 15.77 -8.02
C LYS A 138 10.27 16.23 -9.27
N CYS A 139 9.53 16.48 -10.33
CA CYS A 139 10.04 16.91 -11.63
C CYS A 139 9.46 18.28 -11.94
N GLU A 140 10.25 19.34 -11.75
CA GLU A 140 9.80 20.73 -11.96
C GLU A 140 8.49 21.04 -11.21
N GLN A 141 7.39 21.23 -11.95
CA GLN A 141 6.04 21.54 -11.45
C GLN A 141 5.12 20.32 -11.36
N ARG A 142 5.67 19.11 -11.31
CA ARG A 142 4.90 17.87 -11.17
C ARG A 142 5.60 16.86 -10.26
N VAL A 143 4.83 15.90 -9.77
CA VAL A 143 5.31 14.69 -9.12
C VAL A 143 5.01 13.54 -10.06
N ASP A 144 6.08 12.90 -10.53
CA ASP A 144 5.99 11.74 -11.38
C ASP A 144 6.07 10.48 -10.51
N VAL A 145 5.19 9.52 -10.78
CA VAL A 145 5.11 8.20 -10.16
C VAL A 145 5.38 7.17 -11.23
N LEU A 146 6.24 6.21 -10.93
CA LEU A 146 6.54 5.06 -11.78
C LEU A 146 6.39 3.78 -10.96
N CYS A 147 5.60 2.85 -11.48
CA CYS A 147 5.46 1.49 -10.95
C CYS A 147 5.90 0.49 -12.00
N LEU A 148 6.73 -0.45 -11.58
CA LEU A 148 7.21 -1.58 -12.37
C LEU A 148 6.57 -2.86 -11.86
N TYR A 149 6.23 -3.75 -12.78
CA TYR A 149 5.59 -5.04 -12.51
C TYR A 149 6.46 -6.16 -13.09
N SER A 150 6.69 -7.22 -12.33
CA SER A 150 7.22 -8.48 -12.86
C SER A 150 6.07 -9.46 -13.10
N ARG A 151 6.05 -10.06 -14.30
CA ARG A 151 5.22 -11.22 -14.58
C ARG A 151 6.09 -12.45 -14.37
N SER A 152 5.60 -13.41 -13.60
CA SER A 152 6.15 -14.76 -13.67
C SER A 152 5.62 -15.38 -14.94
N THR A 153 6.47 -15.47 -15.96
CA THR A 153 6.17 -16.31 -17.10
C THR A 153 6.35 -17.76 -16.66
N THR A 154 5.30 -18.38 -16.11
CA THR A 154 5.13 -19.82 -16.27
C THR A 154 4.77 -20.08 -17.73
N ALA A 155 5.72 -19.81 -18.63
CA ALA A 155 5.70 -20.45 -19.93
C ALA A 155 5.91 -21.93 -19.63
N LEU A 156 4.86 -22.75 -19.80
CA LEU A 156 5.02 -24.19 -19.88
C LEU A 156 6.15 -24.47 -20.88
N PRO A 157 7.16 -25.30 -20.55
CA PRO A 157 8.14 -25.70 -21.53
C PRO A 157 7.36 -26.29 -22.72
N LEU A 158 7.62 -25.77 -23.91
CA LEU A 158 7.03 -26.29 -25.14
C LEU A 158 7.36 -27.80 -25.24
N PRO A 159 6.40 -28.64 -25.67
CA PRO A 159 6.64 -30.07 -25.87
C PRO A 159 7.73 -30.34 -26.91
#